data_AF-A0A068Z122-F1
#
_entry.id   AF-A0A068Z122-F1
#
_cell.length_a   1.000
_cell.length_b   1.000
_cell.length_c   1.000
_cell.angle_alpha   90.00
_cell.angle_beta   90.00
_cell.angle_gamma   90.00
#
_symmetry.space_group_name_H-M   'P 1'
#
loop_
_entity.id
_entity.type
_entity.pdbx_description
1 polymer ?
#
loop_
_entity_poly.entity_id
_entity_poly.type
_entity_poly.pdbx_seq_one_letter_code
_entity_poly.pdbx_strand_id
1 'polypeptide(L)' 'MKAGGIIDCEAPRHPFPAIHPEVRQGLLETARRLDPIVLRWGK' A
#
# COMPACT_ATOMS: atom_id res chain seq x y z
N MET A 1 1.29 1.42 -3.42
CA MET A 1 1.37 2.74 -4.09
C MET A 1 0.48 3.79 -3.43
N LYS A 2 -0.76 3.47 -3.05
CA LYS A 2 -1.66 4.44 -2.37
C LYS A 2 -1.05 5.05 -1.10
N ALA A 3 -0.40 4.23 -0.27
CA ALA A 3 0.28 4.70 0.94
C ALA A 3 1.37 5.76 0.70
N GLY A 4 1.95 5.82 -0.51
CA GLY A 4 2.91 6.83 -0.91
C GLY A 4 2.32 7.98 -1.72
N GLY A 5 0.99 8.11 -1.79
CA GLY A 5 0.31 9.22 -2.47
C GLY A 5 0.23 9.10 -4.00
N ILE A 6 0.69 7.99 -4.58
CA ILE A 6 0.90 7.86 -6.03
C ILE A 6 -0.40 7.61 -6.81
N ILE A 7 -1.34 6.90 -6.20
CA ILE A 7 -2.61 6.53 -6.82
C ILE A 7 -3.76 6.93 -5.90
N ASP A 8 -4.94 7.13 -6.48
CA ASP A 8 -6.12 7.53 -5.72
C ASP A 8 -6.84 6.37 -5.01
N CYS A 9 -6.74 5.15 -5.52
CA CYS A 9 -7.44 3.99 -4.95
C CYS A 9 -6.61 2.71 -5.08
N GLU A 10 -6.54 1.90 -4.02
CA GLU A 10 -5.91 0.57 -4.03
C GLU A 10 -6.90 -0.59 -3.91
N ALA A 11 -8.21 -0.31 -3.95
CA ALA A 11 -9.23 -1.35 -3.88
C ALA A 11 -9.25 -2.17 -5.18
N PRO A 12 -9.38 -3.51 -5.09
CA PRO A 12 -9.54 -4.34 -6.27
C PRO A 12 -10.97 -4.23 -6.83
N ARG A 13 -11.18 -4.72 -8.05
CA ARG A 13 -12.52 -4.89 -8.62
C ARG A 13 -13.14 -6.20 -8.13
N HIS A 14 -14.44 -6.19 -7.86
CA HIS A 14 -15.20 -7.41 -7.55
C HIS A 14 -15.01 -8.49 -8.64
N PRO A 15 -14.87 -9.79 -8.26
CA PRO A 15 -15.13 -10.38 -6.94
C PRO A 15 -13.91 -10.50 -6.02
N PHE A 16 -12.79 -9.86 -6.34
CA PHE A 16 -11.61 -9.95 -5.48
C PHE A 16 -11.87 -9.31 -4.11
N PRO A 17 -11.55 -9.99 -3.01
CA PRO A 17 -11.71 -9.44 -1.67
C PRO A 17 -10.71 -8.32 -1.44
N ALA A 18 -11.06 -7.38 -0.55
CA ALA A 18 -10.11 -6.42 -0.04
C ALA A 18 -8.98 -7.12 0.73
N ILE A 19 -7.83 -6.46 0.81
CA ILE A 19 -6.72 -6.91 1.65
C ILE A 19 -7.13 -6.90 3.13
N HIS A 20 -6.75 -7.94 3.87
CA HIS A 20 -6.97 -7.99 5.32
C HIS A 20 -6.16 -6.86 6.01
N PRO A 21 -6.73 -6.12 6.99
CA PRO A 21 -6.07 -4.94 7.57
C PRO A 21 -4.67 -5.22 8.14
N GLU A 22 -4.51 -6.34 8.83
CA GLU A 22 -3.29 -6.81 9.50
C GLU A 22 -2.22 -7.17 8.47
N VAL A 23 -2.61 -7.79 7.36
CA VAL A 23 -1.70 -8.08 6.24
C VAL A 23 -1.20 -6.78 5.61
N ARG A 24 -2.10 -5.81 5.42
CA ARG A 24 -1.72 -4.49 4.90
C ARG A 24 -0.76 -3.77 5.84
N GLN A 25 -0.99 -3.83 7.15
CA GLN A 25 -0.10 -3.25 8.15
C GLN A 25 1.29 -3.89 8.13
N GLY A 26 1.38 -5.23 8.17
CA GLY A 26 2.65 -5.94 8.12
C GLY A 26 3.43 -5.71 6.82
N LEU A 27 2.74 -5.62 5.69
CA LEU A 27 3.33 -5.25 4.40
C LEU A 27 3.98 -3.87 4.46
N LEU A 28 3.25 -2.86 4.98
CA LEU A 28 3.77 -1.49 5.08
C LEU A 28 4.90 -1.38 6.11
N GLU A 29 4.84 -2.10 7.23
CA GLU A 29 5.92 -2.14 8.20
C GLU A 29 7.21 -2.69 7.58
N THR A 30 7.11 -3.83 6.88
CA THR A 30 8.25 -4.44 6.19
C THR A 30 8.82 -3.49 5.14
N ALA A 31 7.95 -2.87 4.33
CA ALA A 31 8.35 -1.93 3.31
C ALA A 31 9.07 -0.71 3.89
N ARG A 32 8.61 -0.12 5.00
CA ARG A 32 9.27 1.04 5.62
C ARG A 32 10.72 0.78 6.02
N ARG A 33 11.06 -0.44 6.42
CA ARG A 33 12.45 -0.81 6.80
C ARG A 33 13.42 -0.77 5.62
N LEU A 34 12.90 -0.84 4.38
CA LEU A 34 13.69 -0.82 3.15
C LEU A 34 13.78 0.57 2.50
N ASP A 35 13.13 1.60 3.07
CA ASP A 35 13.00 2.96 2.51
C ASP A 35 12.76 3.02 0.97
N PRO A 36 11.74 2.31 0.43
CA PRO A 36 11.51 2.30 -0.99
C PRO A 36 10.94 3.63 -1.47
N ILE A 37 11.39 4.10 -2.64
CA ILE A 37 10.94 5.36 -3.25
C ILE A 37 9.41 5.48 -3.34
N VAL A 38 8.72 4.35 -3.54
CA VAL A 38 7.26 4.29 -3.65
C VAL A 38 6.52 4.85 -2.42
N LEU A 39 7.16 4.97 -1.25
CA LEU A 39 6.56 5.55 -0.03
C LEU A 39 6.79 7.07 0.10
N ARG A 40 7.58 7.68 -0.78
CA ARG A 40 7.92 9.11 -0.76
C ARG A 40 7.83 9.82 -2.11
N TRP A 41 7.24 9.17 -3.12
CA TRP A 41 7.20 9.72 -4.49
C TRP A 41 5.99 10.63 -4.78
N GLY A 42 4.79 10.26 -4.32
CA GLY A 42 3.55 10.97 -4.63
C GLY A 42 3.16 12.05 -3.64
N LYS A 43 4.13 12.59 -2.88
CA LYS A 43 3.95 13.74 -2.00
C LYS A 43 4.64 14.96 -2.60
#